data_AF-A0A261T5K0-F1
#
_entry.id   AF-A0A261T5K0-F1
#
_cell.length_a   1.000
_cell.length_b   1.000
_cell.length_c   1.000
_cell.angle_alpha   90.00
_cell.angle_beta   90.00
_cell.angle_gamma   90.00
#
_symmetry.space_group_name_H-M   'P 1'
#
loop_
_entity.id
_entity.type
_entity.pdbx_description
1 polymer ?
#
loop_
_entity_poly.entity_id
_entity_poly.type
_entity_poly.pdbx_seq_one_letter_code
_entity_poly.pdbx_strand_id
1 'polypeptide(L)'
;MGANVSLVDIAHGASRRRRPPGGSNGQSAPAPGLERRLDIQVYSDARVTQAGRPWERSVWREARVLIAECPAPRLAYGIEQALRAAACGIARDRGWRGLGTVAFSLDDATGMFRVLEAALQHDTDEGAGVLEPISAHTLDVRIGACVASGRPDAHLVVCGTTRGDALRRAYQAIGDMPGLAVPERAFLLNRIASPAFCSGLTGSRLDRITDWSDHRAAS
;
A
#
# COMPACT_ATOMS: atom_id res chain seq x y z
N MET A 1 -26.32 0.10 -9.38
CA MET A 1 -25.40 1.23 -9.12
C MET A 1 -23.99 0.73 -9.39
N GLY A 2 -23.40 1.15 -10.50
CA GLY A 2 -22.13 0.61 -11.01
C GLY A 2 -20.94 1.11 -10.19
N ALA A 3 -19.97 0.23 -9.96
CA ALA A 3 -18.66 0.60 -9.41
C ALA A 3 -17.95 1.55 -10.38
N ASN A 4 -17.48 2.68 -9.89
CA ASN A 4 -16.72 3.65 -10.68
C ASN A 4 -15.27 3.14 -10.78
N VAL A 5 -14.92 2.53 -11.91
CA VAL A 5 -13.58 2.00 -12.17
C VAL A 5 -12.76 3.11 -12.81
N SER A 6 -11.79 3.65 -12.08
CA SER A 6 -10.82 4.61 -12.61
C SER A 6 -9.49 3.90 -12.83
N LEU A 7 -9.03 3.87 -14.08
CA LEU A 7 -7.71 3.38 -14.48
C LEU A 7 -6.75 4.57 -14.49
N VAL A 8 -5.65 4.48 -13.76
CA VAL A 8 -4.61 5.53 -13.73
C VAL A 8 -3.27 4.89 -14.11
N ASP A 9 -2.60 5.44 -15.12
CA ASP A 9 -1.28 5.01 -15.58
C ASP A 9 -0.18 5.63 -14.69
N ILE A 10 0.76 4.81 -14.20
CA ILE A 10 2.03 5.30 -13.65
C ILE A 10 3.19 4.62 -14.37
N ALA A 11 3.89 5.40 -15.20
CA ALA A 11 5.11 4.99 -15.86
C ALA A 11 6.23 4.76 -14.83
N HIS A 12 6.82 3.55 -14.81
CA HIS A 12 7.94 3.22 -13.94
C HIS A 12 9.29 3.58 -14.60
N GLY A 13 10.00 4.54 -14.01
CA GLY A 13 11.42 4.79 -14.30
C GLY A 13 12.31 3.77 -13.57
N ALA A 14 13.07 3.00 -14.33
CA ALA A 14 14.05 2.06 -13.79
C ALA A 14 15.29 2.79 -13.25
N SER A 15 15.65 2.59 -11.97
CA SER A 15 16.94 3.03 -11.44
C SER A 15 17.77 1.85 -10.94
N ARG A 16 18.99 1.75 -11.47
CA ARG A 16 19.97 0.69 -11.21
C ARG A 16 20.57 0.85 -9.81
N ARG A 17 20.71 -0.29 -9.12
CA ARG A 17 21.35 -0.43 -7.81
C ARG A 17 22.80 0.09 -7.82
N ARG A 18 23.15 0.90 -6.82
CA ARG A 18 24.54 1.12 -6.39
C ARG A 18 24.62 0.88 -4.87
N ARG A 19 25.41 -0.12 -4.47
CA ARG A 19 25.68 -0.47 -3.07
C ARG A 19 26.94 0.27 -2.58
N PRO A 20 26.95 0.94 -1.42
CA PRO A 20 28.18 1.32 -0.73
C PRO A 20 28.62 0.26 0.30
N PRO A 21 29.91 0.24 0.67
CA PRO A 21 30.51 -0.83 1.48
C PRO A 21 30.45 -0.55 3.00
N GLY A 22 30.51 -1.66 3.74
CA GLY A 22 30.85 -1.87 5.16
C GLY A 22 30.89 -0.70 6.16
N GLY A 23 30.11 -0.84 7.23
CA GLY A 23 30.31 -0.18 8.52
C GLY A 23 29.59 -0.95 9.63
N SER A 24 30.37 -1.62 10.48
CA SER A 24 29.93 -2.40 11.63
C SER A 24 29.44 -1.50 12.78
N ASN A 25 28.24 -1.77 13.30
CA ASN A 25 27.91 -1.72 14.73
C ASN A 25 26.47 -2.20 15.01
N GLY A 26 26.34 -3.40 15.59
CA GLY A 26 25.51 -3.68 16.77
C GLY A 26 24.04 -3.24 16.85
N GLN A 27 23.35 -2.97 15.75
CA GLN A 27 21.89 -3.02 15.71
C GLN A 27 21.52 -3.87 14.49
N SER A 28 21.17 -5.13 14.73
CA SER A 28 20.57 -5.97 13.70
C SER A 28 19.41 -5.19 13.09
N ALA A 29 19.56 -4.77 11.83
CA ALA A 29 18.42 -4.33 11.05
C ALA A 29 17.35 -5.43 11.19
N PRO A 30 16.13 -5.11 11.62
CA PRO A 30 15.08 -6.11 11.76
C PRO A 30 14.95 -6.85 10.44
N ALA A 31 14.81 -8.18 10.53
CA ALA A 31 14.80 -9.04 9.36
C ALA A 31 13.73 -8.54 8.36
N PRO A 32 14.08 -8.38 7.07
CA PRO A 32 13.14 -7.92 6.06
C PRO A 32 11.92 -8.85 6.05
N GLY A 33 10.74 -8.28 6.31
CA GLY A 33 9.47 -9.01 6.34
C GLY A 33 8.64 -8.78 7.59
N LEU A 34 9.26 -8.49 8.75
CA LEU A 34 8.52 -8.35 10.03
C LEU A 34 7.75 -7.04 10.20
N GLU A 35 8.15 -6.00 9.49
CA GLU A 35 7.64 -4.63 9.64
C GLU A 35 6.50 -4.34 8.65
N ARG A 36 5.54 -3.51 9.07
CA ARG A 36 4.50 -2.96 8.21
C ARG A 36 5.14 -1.96 7.26
N ARG A 37 4.73 -1.95 5.98
CA ARG A 37 5.26 -0.99 5.01
C ARG A 37 4.19 0.03 4.63
N LEU A 38 4.48 1.27 4.96
CA LEU A 38 3.55 2.40 4.84
C LEU A 38 4.09 3.42 3.85
N ASP A 39 3.24 3.92 2.97
CA ASP A 39 3.56 5.02 2.08
C ASP A 39 2.70 6.22 2.40
N ILE A 40 3.30 7.39 2.40
CA ILE A 40 2.60 8.65 2.58
C ILE A 40 2.91 9.52 1.38
N GLN A 41 1.86 9.88 0.65
CA GLN A 41 1.95 10.91 -0.37
C GLN A 41 2.13 12.26 0.33
N VAL A 42 3.04 13.07 -0.19
CA VAL A 42 3.31 14.41 0.31
C VAL A 42 3.30 15.35 -0.88
N TYR A 43 2.50 16.41 -0.77
CA TYR A 43 2.56 17.53 -1.68
C TYR A 43 3.23 18.70 -0.96
N SER A 44 4.14 19.37 -1.66
CA SER A 44 4.82 20.55 -1.15
C SER A 44 4.88 21.61 -2.23
N ASP A 45 4.57 22.85 -1.89
CA ASP A 45 4.77 24.02 -2.74
C ASP A 45 5.56 25.11 -1.97
N ALA A 46 5.59 26.33 -2.50
CA ALA A 46 6.30 27.44 -1.87
C ALA A 46 5.69 27.92 -0.52
N ARG A 47 4.46 27.52 -0.19
CA ARG A 47 3.67 28.03 0.94
C ARG A 47 3.24 26.92 1.91
N VAL A 48 2.98 25.72 1.41
CA VAL A 48 2.34 24.62 2.13
C VAL A 48 3.08 23.32 1.85
N THR A 49 3.24 22.52 2.89
CA THR A 49 3.59 21.10 2.77
C THR A 49 2.57 20.29 3.53
N GLN A 50 1.89 19.38 2.83
CA GLN A 50 0.84 18.55 3.38
C GLN A 50 1.10 17.08 3.06
N ALA A 51 0.85 16.23 4.04
CA ALA A 51 0.88 14.79 3.89
C ALA A 51 -0.56 14.24 3.79
N GLY A 52 -0.79 13.32 2.86
CA GLY A 52 -2.00 12.51 2.81
C GLY A 52 -2.06 11.48 3.95
N ARG A 53 -3.01 10.56 3.85
CA ARG A 53 -3.16 9.45 4.80
C ARG A 53 -2.21 8.29 4.46
N PRO A 54 -1.76 7.49 5.45
CA PRO A 54 -0.87 6.37 5.17
C PRO A 54 -1.57 5.27 4.39
N TRP A 55 -0.95 4.89 3.28
CA TRP A 55 -1.27 3.69 2.52
C TRP A 55 -0.45 2.53 3.05
N GLU A 56 -1.10 1.41 3.36
CA GLU A 56 -0.41 0.20 3.76
C GLU A 56 -0.30 -0.81 2.64
N ARG A 57 0.94 -1.19 2.32
CA ARG A 57 1.26 -2.27 1.37
C ARG A 57 1.05 -3.62 2.06
N SER A 58 -0.21 -4.05 2.08
CA SER A 58 -0.70 -5.06 3.02
C SER A 58 -0.42 -6.51 2.61
N VAL A 59 -0.40 -6.79 1.30
CA VAL A 59 -0.19 -8.15 0.77
C VAL A 59 0.96 -8.14 -0.23
N TRP A 60 1.88 -9.08 -0.10
CA TRP A 60 3.06 -9.23 -0.95
C TRP A 60 3.08 -10.62 -1.60
N ARG A 61 3.58 -10.69 -2.83
CA ARG A 61 3.92 -11.95 -3.49
C ARG A 61 5.07 -11.72 -4.45
N GLU A 62 6.09 -12.58 -4.43
CA GLU A 62 7.22 -12.53 -5.37
C GLU A 62 7.86 -11.12 -5.46
N ALA A 63 8.02 -10.46 -4.30
CA ALA A 63 8.52 -9.08 -4.15
C ALA A 63 7.64 -7.97 -4.77
N ARG A 64 6.38 -8.26 -5.09
CA ARG A 64 5.38 -7.31 -5.59
C ARG A 64 4.30 -7.09 -4.53
N VAL A 65 3.88 -5.84 -4.37
CA VAL A 65 2.68 -5.51 -3.58
C VAL A 65 1.46 -5.91 -4.40
N LEU A 66 0.52 -6.65 -3.82
CA LEU A 66 -0.71 -7.05 -4.50
C LEU A 66 -1.92 -6.27 -4.02
N ILE A 67 -1.96 -5.91 -2.74
CA ILE A 67 -3.06 -5.14 -2.16
C ILE A 67 -2.44 -4.03 -1.31
N ALA A 68 -2.81 -2.79 -1.61
CA ALA A 68 -2.57 -1.63 -0.78
C ALA A 68 -3.90 -1.08 -0.26
N GLU A 69 -3.94 -0.60 0.98
CA GLU A 69 -5.15 -0.03 1.57
C GLU A 69 -4.88 1.31 2.24
N CYS A 70 -5.81 2.25 2.08
CA CYS A 70 -5.78 3.55 2.71
C CYS A 70 -7.13 3.84 3.34
N PRO A 71 -7.18 4.20 4.63
CA PRO A 71 -6.06 4.28 5.55
C PRO A 71 -5.49 2.90 5.91
N ALA A 72 -4.23 2.89 6.32
CA ALA A 72 -3.61 1.76 6.99
C ALA A 72 -4.48 1.29 8.18
N PRO A 73 -4.98 0.03 8.20
CA PRO A 73 -5.84 -0.46 9.28
C PRO A 73 -5.10 -0.50 10.61
N ARG A 74 -5.83 -0.33 11.71
CA ARG A 74 -5.29 -0.44 13.08
C ARG A 74 -4.05 0.42 13.35
N LEU A 75 -3.81 1.47 12.57
CA LEU A 75 -2.75 2.41 12.85
C LEU A 75 -3.22 3.34 13.98
N ALA A 76 -2.47 3.38 15.08
CA ALA A 76 -2.80 4.27 16.18
C ALA A 76 -2.68 5.74 15.72
N TYR A 77 -3.65 6.57 16.10
CA TYR A 77 -3.72 7.97 15.65
C TYR A 77 -2.41 8.75 15.91
N GLY A 78 -1.77 8.55 17.06
CA GLY A 78 -0.49 9.19 17.38
C GLY A 78 0.65 8.79 16.44
N ILE A 79 0.72 7.51 16.05
CA ILE A 79 1.71 7.01 15.08
C ILE A 79 1.42 7.56 13.68
N GLU A 80 0.14 7.60 13.27
CA GLU A 80 -0.27 8.20 12.00
C GLU A 80 0.17 9.68 11.92
N GLN A 81 -0.10 10.48 12.96
CA GLN A 81 0.33 11.88 12.98
C GLN A 81 1.85 12.02 12.96
N ALA A 82 2.59 11.17 13.69
CA ALA A 82 4.05 11.19 13.70
C ALA A 82 4.65 10.87 12.33
N LEU A 83 4.12 9.85 11.63
CA LEU A 83 4.54 9.49 10.28
C LEU A 83 4.26 10.62 9.28
N ARG A 84 3.07 11.23 9.35
CA ARG A 84 2.70 12.36 8.47
C ARG A 84 3.59 13.57 8.72
N ALA A 85 3.85 13.91 9.99
CA ALA A 85 4.75 15.00 10.35
C ALA A 85 6.18 14.74 9.86
N ALA A 86 6.70 13.52 10.04
CA ALA A 86 8.01 13.12 9.54
C ALA A 86 8.09 13.21 8.00
N ALA A 87 7.06 12.76 7.29
CA ALA A 87 6.98 12.83 5.84
C ALA A 87 7.01 14.30 5.34
N CYS A 88 6.24 15.20 5.97
CA CYS A 88 6.31 16.63 5.67
C CYS A 88 7.69 17.23 5.99
N GLY A 89 8.32 16.85 7.11
CA GLY A 89 9.66 17.29 7.45
C GLY A 89 10.68 16.92 6.37
N ILE A 90 10.68 15.66 5.94
CA ILE A 90 11.56 15.15 4.87
C ILE A 90 11.36 15.91 3.57
N ALA A 91 10.10 16.19 3.19
CA ALA A 91 9.80 16.94 1.97
C ALA A 91 10.33 18.38 2.02
N ARG A 92 10.17 19.07 3.17
CA ARG A 92 10.69 20.43 3.37
C ARG A 92 12.22 20.46 3.36
N ASP A 93 12.85 19.55 4.09
CA ASP A 93 14.32 19.49 4.18
C ASP A 93 14.97 19.20 2.83
N ARG A 94 14.28 18.46 1.96
CA ARG A 94 14.72 18.18 0.58
C ARG A 94 14.27 19.22 -0.43
N GLY A 95 13.55 20.27 0.00
CA GLY A 95 13.06 21.34 -0.87
C GLY A 95 12.09 20.86 -1.95
N TRP A 96 11.24 19.88 -1.65
CA TRP A 96 10.27 19.35 -2.61
C TRP A 96 9.32 20.43 -3.12
N ARG A 97 9.06 20.39 -4.43
CA ARG A 97 8.00 21.14 -5.12
C ARG A 97 7.19 20.14 -5.93
N GLY A 98 5.88 20.09 -5.70
CA GLY A 98 4.98 19.08 -6.27
C GLY A 98 4.80 17.84 -5.39
N LEU A 99 4.43 16.73 -6.03
CA LEU A 99 3.97 15.50 -5.37
C LEU A 99 5.11 14.47 -5.28
N GLY A 100 5.34 13.97 -4.07
CA GLY A 100 6.26 12.88 -3.79
C GLY A 100 5.65 11.84 -2.85
N THR A 101 6.39 10.77 -2.62
CA THR A 101 6.03 9.71 -1.68
C THR A 101 7.18 9.44 -0.72
N VAL A 102 6.85 9.33 0.56
CA VAL A 102 7.78 8.86 1.60
C VAL A 102 7.31 7.47 2.06
N ALA A 103 8.18 6.48 1.91
CA ALA A 103 7.94 5.11 2.34
C ALA A 103 8.63 4.84 3.67
N PHE A 104 7.90 4.23 4.60
CA PHE A 104 8.33 3.86 5.93
C PHE A 104 8.22 2.36 6.17
N SER A 105 9.08 1.83 7.02
CA SER A 105 8.79 0.61 7.76
C SER A 105 8.36 0.96 9.18
N LEU A 106 7.39 0.22 9.71
CA LEU A 106 6.87 0.36 11.07
C LEU A 106 6.92 -0.99 11.78
N ASP A 107 7.59 -1.02 12.92
CA ASP A 107 7.50 -2.13 13.86
C ASP A 107 6.28 -1.94 14.77
N ASP A 108 5.28 -2.81 14.59
CA ASP A 108 4.02 -2.74 15.32
C ASP A 108 4.17 -3.10 16.81
N ALA A 109 5.25 -3.79 17.20
CA ALA A 109 5.50 -4.13 18.61
C ALA A 109 6.04 -2.93 19.40
N THR A 110 6.91 -2.14 18.79
CA THR A 110 7.59 -1.02 19.46
C THR A 110 7.04 0.35 19.08
N GLY A 111 6.30 0.44 17.97
CA GLY A 111 5.86 1.71 17.36
C GLY A 111 6.99 2.47 16.66
N MET A 112 8.20 1.92 16.60
CA MET A 112 9.34 2.54 15.94
C MET A 112 9.20 2.45 14.43
N PHE A 113 9.45 3.57 13.73
CA PHE A 113 9.45 3.60 12.27
C PHE A 113 10.77 4.11 11.70
N ARG A 114 11.08 3.65 10.49
CA ARG A 114 12.28 4.03 9.73
C ARG A 114 11.87 4.48 8.34
N VAL A 115 12.58 5.47 7.80
CA VAL A 115 12.41 5.87 6.39
C VAL A 115 13.13 4.85 5.51
N LEU A 116 12.39 4.26 4.58
CA LEU A 116 12.94 3.36 3.57
C LEU A 116 13.35 4.11 2.31
N GLU A 117 12.47 5.02 1.88
CA GLU A 117 12.62 5.75 0.64
C GLU A 117 11.86 7.08 0.72
N ALA A 118 12.35 8.09 0.02
CA ALA A 118 11.64 9.35 -0.18
C ALA A 118 11.96 9.82 -1.59
N ALA A 119 10.94 9.88 -2.44
CA ALA A 119 11.08 10.17 -3.86
C ALA A 119 10.07 11.24 -4.29
N LEU A 120 10.56 12.25 -5.00
CA LEU A 120 9.72 13.22 -5.71
C LEU A 120 9.27 12.57 -7.03
N GLN A 121 7.98 12.66 -7.35
CA GLN A 121 7.41 11.96 -8.50
C GLN A 121 6.94 12.94 -9.58
N HIS A 122 6.33 14.06 -9.19
CA HIS A 122 5.91 15.12 -10.09
C HIS A 122 6.40 16.47 -9.57
N ASP A 123 7.16 17.20 -10.37
CA ASP A 123 7.71 18.52 -10.05
C ASP A 123 6.79 19.65 -10.55
N THR A 124 5.48 19.57 -10.27
CA THR A 124 4.50 20.53 -10.80
C THR A 124 3.49 20.95 -9.73
N ASP A 125 3.06 22.22 -9.82
CA ASP A 125 2.25 22.91 -8.81
C ASP A 125 0.79 22.41 -8.72
N GLU A 126 0.34 21.57 -9.66
CA GLU A 126 -1.00 20.96 -9.62
C GLU A 126 -0.98 19.63 -8.84
N GLY A 127 -1.21 19.65 -7.52
CA GLY A 127 -1.19 18.39 -6.76
C GLY A 127 -1.85 18.37 -5.38
N ALA A 128 -2.23 19.51 -4.81
CA ALA A 128 -2.80 19.56 -3.46
C ALA A 128 -4.10 18.73 -3.32
N GLY A 129 -4.91 18.64 -4.38
CA GLY A 129 -6.16 17.86 -4.39
C GLY A 129 -6.01 16.34 -4.53
N VAL A 130 -4.79 15.83 -4.75
CA VAL A 130 -4.53 14.40 -5.04
C VAL A 130 -4.22 13.60 -3.77
N LEU A 131 -3.98 14.28 -2.64
CA LEU A 131 -3.49 13.65 -1.41
C LEU A 131 -4.54 12.86 -0.62
N GLU A 132 -5.82 13.18 -0.79
CA GLU A 132 -6.89 12.53 -0.04
C GLU A 132 -7.52 11.41 -0.88
N PRO A 133 -7.69 10.21 -0.30
CA PRO A 133 -8.36 9.13 -1.00
C PRO A 133 -9.78 9.56 -1.38
N ILE A 134 -10.23 9.09 -2.55
CA ILE A 134 -11.56 9.38 -3.15
C ILE A 134 -12.71 9.05 -2.17
N SER A 135 -12.47 8.16 -1.19
CA SER A 135 -13.41 7.85 -0.12
C SER A 135 -12.69 7.59 1.20
N ALA A 136 -13.45 7.43 2.28
CA ALA A 136 -12.92 7.20 3.62
C ALA A 136 -12.01 5.97 3.70
N HIS A 137 -12.30 4.95 2.88
CA HIS A 137 -11.45 3.78 2.69
C HIS A 137 -11.31 3.46 1.20
N THR A 138 -10.08 3.21 0.77
CA THR A 138 -9.71 2.86 -0.59
C THR A 138 -8.77 1.66 -0.56
N LEU A 139 -9.02 0.69 -1.44
CA LEU A 139 -8.12 -0.41 -1.73
C LEU A 139 -7.60 -0.26 -3.16
N ASP A 140 -6.30 -0.42 -3.34
CA ASP A 140 -5.67 -0.61 -4.65
C ASP A 140 -5.20 -2.07 -4.75
N VAL A 141 -5.75 -2.79 -5.72
CA VAL A 141 -5.44 -4.19 -5.98
C VAL A 141 -4.71 -4.31 -7.30
N ARG A 142 -3.45 -4.76 -7.26
CA ARG A 142 -2.65 -5.03 -8.46
C ARG A 142 -3.08 -6.34 -9.10
N ILE A 143 -3.21 -6.29 -10.42
CA ILE A 143 -3.64 -7.39 -11.28
C ILE A 143 -2.53 -7.66 -12.30
N GLY A 144 -1.85 -8.78 -12.12
CA GLY A 144 -0.68 -9.18 -12.90
C GLY A 144 -1.00 -9.53 -14.35
N ALA A 145 -2.12 -10.21 -14.61
CA ALA A 145 -2.55 -10.51 -15.98
C ALA A 145 -4.08 -10.67 -16.09
N CYS A 146 -4.74 -9.63 -16.63
CA CYS A 146 -6.08 -9.79 -17.19
C CYS A 146 -5.93 -10.16 -18.67
N VAL A 147 -6.13 -11.45 -19.00
CA VAL A 147 -6.01 -11.99 -20.36
C VAL A 147 -6.97 -11.30 -21.34
N ALA A 148 -8.08 -10.73 -20.84
CA ALA A 148 -9.04 -9.99 -21.66
C ALA A 148 -8.62 -8.53 -21.96
N SER A 149 -7.72 -7.92 -21.17
CA SER A 149 -7.33 -6.51 -21.38
C SER A 149 -6.09 -6.35 -22.26
N GLY A 150 -5.27 -7.40 -22.41
CA GLY A 150 -3.97 -7.32 -23.11
C GLY A 150 -2.96 -6.39 -22.44
N ARG A 151 -3.23 -5.90 -21.21
CA ARG A 151 -2.38 -4.95 -20.49
C ARG A 151 -1.67 -5.64 -19.34
N PRO A 152 -0.33 -5.65 -19.30
CA PRO A 152 0.40 -6.05 -18.09
C PRO A 152 0.16 -5.02 -16.98
N ASP A 153 0.11 -5.48 -15.73
CA ASP A 153 0.02 -4.62 -14.53
C ASP A 153 -1.20 -3.67 -14.50
N ALA A 154 -2.40 -4.21 -14.66
CA ALA A 154 -3.62 -3.44 -14.38
C ALA A 154 -3.80 -3.26 -12.86
N HIS A 155 -4.51 -2.21 -12.46
CA HIS A 155 -4.84 -1.95 -11.06
C HIS A 155 -6.35 -1.73 -10.92
N LEU A 156 -6.93 -2.32 -9.87
CA LEU A 156 -8.32 -2.13 -9.49
C LEU A 156 -8.37 -1.28 -8.22
N VAL A 157 -8.88 -0.06 -8.35
CA VAL A 157 -9.13 0.83 -7.22
C VAL A 157 -10.58 0.69 -6.77
N VAL A 158 -10.78 0.38 -5.48
CA VAL A 158 -12.09 0.18 -4.87
C VAL A 158 -12.27 1.09 -3.68
N CYS A 159 -13.37 1.83 -3.65
CA CYS A 159 -13.69 2.77 -2.59
C CYS A 159 -14.91 2.32 -1.77
N GLY A 160 -14.91 2.58 -0.48
CA GLY A 160 -16.02 2.33 0.43
C GLY A 160 -16.06 3.33 1.58
N THR A 161 -17.25 3.50 2.16
CA THR A 161 -17.43 4.38 3.33
C THR A 161 -16.82 3.80 4.60
N THR A 162 -16.73 2.47 4.67
CA THR A 162 -16.04 1.71 5.71
C THR A 162 -15.07 0.73 5.08
N ARG A 163 -14.08 0.27 5.85
CA ARG A 163 -13.18 -0.80 5.39
C ARG A 163 -13.94 -2.05 4.95
N GLY A 164 -14.94 -2.48 5.72
CA GLY A 164 -15.75 -3.65 5.40
C GLY A 164 -16.55 -3.50 4.10
N ASP A 165 -17.07 -2.29 3.82
CA ASP A 165 -17.74 -1.99 2.55
C ASP A 165 -16.76 -2.02 1.37
N ALA A 166 -15.57 -1.42 1.53
CA ALA A 166 -14.53 -1.46 0.51
C ALA A 166 -14.06 -2.90 0.21
N LEU A 167 -13.87 -3.73 1.25
CA LEU A 167 -13.52 -5.14 1.10
C LEU A 167 -14.62 -5.94 0.38
N ARG A 168 -15.90 -5.73 0.73
CA ARG A 168 -17.03 -6.40 0.08
C ARG A 168 -17.10 -6.06 -1.40
N ARG A 169 -16.96 -4.76 -1.73
CA ARG A 169 -16.94 -4.29 -3.12
C ARG A 169 -15.74 -4.84 -3.89
N ALA A 170 -14.57 -4.94 -3.25
CA ALA A 170 -13.38 -5.51 -3.87
C ALA A 170 -13.57 -7.00 -4.15
N TYR A 171 -14.13 -7.74 -3.19
CA TYR A 171 -14.47 -9.15 -3.39
C TYR A 171 -15.41 -9.36 -4.58
N GLN A 172 -16.49 -8.57 -4.67
CA GLN A 172 -17.43 -8.62 -5.80
C GLN A 172 -16.75 -8.25 -7.12
N ALA A 173 -16.04 -7.12 -7.17
CA ALA A 173 -15.36 -6.65 -8.38
C ALA A 173 -14.32 -7.66 -8.91
N ILE A 174 -13.56 -8.30 -8.02
CA ILE A 174 -12.61 -9.35 -8.40
C ILE A 174 -13.34 -10.63 -8.82
N GLY A 175 -14.44 -10.99 -8.15
CA GLY A 175 -15.28 -12.13 -8.50
C GLY A 175 -15.88 -12.01 -9.91
N ASP A 176 -16.31 -10.81 -10.27
CA ASP A 176 -17.00 -10.54 -11.55
C ASP A 176 -16.05 -10.12 -12.67
N MET A 177 -14.76 -9.88 -12.38
CA MET A 177 -13.82 -9.35 -13.36
C MET A 177 -13.61 -10.32 -14.53
N PRO A 178 -13.94 -9.95 -15.78
CA PRO A 178 -13.70 -10.80 -16.92
C PRO A 178 -12.20 -10.90 -17.22
N GLY A 179 -11.72 -12.07 -17.64
CA GLY A 179 -10.34 -12.26 -18.10
C GLY A 179 -9.25 -12.34 -17.02
N LEU A 180 -9.58 -12.15 -15.74
CA LEU A 180 -8.64 -12.40 -14.63
C LEU A 180 -8.37 -13.90 -14.50
N ALA A 181 -7.09 -14.28 -14.56
CA ALA A 181 -6.65 -15.67 -14.49
C ALA A 181 -7.16 -16.38 -13.23
N VAL A 182 -7.62 -17.63 -13.36
CA VAL A 182 -8.23 -18.40 -12.26
C VAL A 182 -7.33 -18.48 -11.02
N PRO A 183 -6.02 -18.78 -11.11
CA PRO A 183 -5.16 -18.85 -9.93
C PRO A 183 -5.01 -17.49 -9.22
N GLU A 184 -4.96 -16.40 -9.99
CA GLU A 184 -4.85 -15.05 -9.46
C GLU A 184 -6.14 -14.62 -8.77
N ARG A 185 -7.29 -14.86 -9.42
CA ARG A 185 -8.61 -14.62 -8.82
C ARG A 185 -8.77 -15.36 -7.50
N ALA A 186 -8.48 -16.67 -7.48
CA ALA A 186 -8.59 -17.48 -6.29
C ALA A 186 -7.71 -16.95 -5.15
N PHE A 187 -6.46 -16.58 -5.46
CA PHE A 187 -5.55 -15.98 -4.48
C PHE A 187 -6.10 -14.69 -3.89
N LEU A 188 -6.53 -13.74 -4.73
CA LEU A 188 -7.03 -12.43 -4.29
C LEU A 188 -8.31 -12.57 -3.46
N LEU A 189 -9.27 -13.39 -3.90
CA LEU A 189 -10.52 -13.64 -3.16
C LEU A 189 -10.25 -14.30 -1.80
N ASN A 190 -9.38 -15.33 -1.76
CA ASN A 190 -9.01 -15.98 -0.51
C ASN A 190 -8.32 -15.02 0.46
N ARG A 191 -7.47 -14.10 -0.05
CA ARG A 191 -6.82 -13.10 0.80
C ARG A 191 -7.78 -12.05 1.33
N ILE A 192 -8.65 -11.50 0.48
CA ILE A 192 -9.65 -10.50 0.90
C ILE A 192 -10.66 -11.10 1.90
N ALA A 193 -11.07 -12.35 1.70
CA ALA A 193 -12.00 -13.03 2.59
C ALA A 193 -11.35 -13.59 3.86
N SER A 194 -10.03 -13.59 3.98
CA SER A 194 -9.33 -14.13 5.15
C SER A 194 -9.73 -13.38 6.43
N PRO A 195 -10.14 -14.07 7.51
CA PRO A 195 -10.38 -13.46 8.81
C PRO A 195 -9.20 -12.62 9.31
N ALA A 196 -7.97 -13.05 9.05
CA ALA A 196 -6.78 -12.31 9.44
C ALA A 196 -6.72 -10.94 8.73
N PHE A 197 -6.87 -10.92 7.41
CA PHE A 197 -6.88 -9.69 6.64
C PHE A 197 -8.08 -8.81 6.98
N CYS A 198 -9.28 -9.38 7.10
CA CYS A 198 -10.49 -8.70 7.54
C CYS A 198 -10.34 -8.07 8.93
N SER A 199 -9.60 -8.70 9.82
CA SER A 199 -9.32 -8.13 11.13
C SER A 199 -8.42 -6.89 11.03
N GLY A 200 -7.62 -6.74 9.97
CA GLY A 200 -6.61 -5.69 9.82
C GLY A 200 -5.20 -6.16 10.17
N LEU A 201 -4.95 -7.47 10.16
CA LEU A 201 -3.59 -8.01 10.18
C LEU A 201 -2.99 -7.88 8.78
N THR A 202 -1.77 -7.35 8.72
CA THR A 202 -1.04 -7.02 7.50
C THR A 202 0.44 -7.41 7.65
N GLY A 203 1.21 -7.36 6.56
CA GLY A 203 2.64 -7.67 6.55
C GLY A 203 2.95 -9.11 6.96
N SER A 204 4.09 -9.34 7.65
CA SER A 204 4.48 -10.70 8.09
C SER A 204 3.43 -11.42 8.92
N ARG A 205 2.61 -10.71 9.70
CA ARG A 205 1.58 -11.36 10.53
C ARG A 205 0.51 -12.02 9.67
N LEU A 206 0.26 -11.48 8.49
CA LEU A 206 -0.62 -12.08 7.49
C LEU A 206 0.09 -13.21 6.72
N ASP A 207 1.37 -13.03 6.38
CA ASP A 207 2.16 -14.01 5.63
C ASP A 207 2.47 -15.27 6.44
N ARG A 208 2.65 -15.15 7.76
CA ARG A 208 2.86 -16.29 8.69
C ARG A 208 1.66 -17.22 8.79
N ILE A 209 0.49 -16.77 8.37
CA ILE A 209 -0.69 -17.61 8.28
C ILE A 209 -0.72 -18.21 6.87
N THR A 210 0.26 -19.07 6.62
CA THR A 210 0.48 -19.77 5.34
C THR A 210 -0.30 -21.08 5.21
N ASP A 211 -0.79 -21.66 6.32
CA ASP A 211 -1.61 -22.87 6.29
C ASP A 211 -3.10 -22.53 6.27
N TRP A 212 -3.66 -22.45 5.07
CA TRP A 212 -5.12 -22.36 4.90
C TRP A 212 -5.73 -23.63 4.27
N SER A 213 -4.90 -24.62 3.95
CA SER A 213 -5.34 -25.94 3.47
C SER A 213 -6.07 -26.74 4.56
N ASP A 214 -5.83 -26.46 5.85
CA ASP A 214 -6.33 -27.32 6.94
C ASP A 214 -7.67 -26.88 7.56
N HIS A 215 -8.23 -25.73 7.18
CA HIS A 215 -9.55 -25.31 7.67
C HIS A 215 -10.75 -25.85 6.88
N ARG A 216 -10.53 -26.73 5.89
CA ARG A 216 -11.61 -27.54 5.27
C ARG A 216 -11.72 -28.97 5.82
N ALA A 217 -10.90 -29.36 6.79
CA ALA A 217 -10.96 -30.69 7.43
C ALA A 217 -11.66 -30.69 8.81
N ALA A 218 -12.20 -29.56 9.26
CA ALA A 218 -12.97 -29.47 10.50
C ALA A 218 -14.27 -28.68 10.29
N SER A 219 -15.20 -29.27 9.55
CA SER A 219 -16.64 -29.01 9.63
C SER A 219 -17.38 -30.27 9.24
#